data_AF-A0A7D9LEN7-F1
#
_entry.id   AF-A0A7D9LEN7-F1
#
_cell.length_a   1.000
_cell.length_b   1.000
_cell.length_c   1.000
_cell.angle_alpha   90.00
_cell.angle_beta   90.00
_cell.angle_gamma   90.00
#
_symmetry.space_group_name_H-M   'P 1'
#
loop_
_entity.id
_entity.type
_entity.pdbx_description
1 polymer ?
#
loop_
_entity_poly.entity_id
_entity_poly.type
_entity_poly.pdbx_seq_one_letter_code
_entity_poly.pdbx_strand_id
1 'polypeptide(L)'
;AQKGMSDLLRNACAEAKEGNSTIKQQVRDIGNKFLNSVEISAQEAVYIILQLPMRKSSRNVVFINTSPPNDRVELLKPLSEIEKMSNESEEIHSGGLLKRYVERPDSLKNITLADWAAWYDSSGLNKYTKSVKKSDIDINNDDDLGVQN
;
A
#
# COMPACT_ATOMS: atom_id res chain seq x y z
N ALA A 1 -1.70 -4.55 26.94
CA ALA A 1 -2.65 -4.01 25.94
C ALA A 1 -2.26 -4.39 24.50
N GLN A 2 -1.08 -4.01 23.98
CA GLN A 2 -0.75 -4.20 22.54
C GLN A 2 -0.59 -5.67 22.04
N LYS A 3 -0.31 -6.63 22.92
CA LYS A 3 -0.11 -8.04 22.52
C LYS A 3 -1.37 -8.67 21.90
N GLY A 4 -2.56 -8.30 22.40
CA GLY A 4 -3.84 -8.77 21.87
C GLY A 4 -4.14 -8.30 20.44
N MET A 5 -3.59 -7.14 20.04
CA MET A 5 -3.79 -6.60 18.70
C MET A 5 -3.00 -7.38 17.63
N SER A 6 -1.79 -7.82 17.98
CA SER A 6 -0.98 -8.66 17.10
C SER A 6 -1.66 -10.00 16.85
N ASP A 7 -2.20 -10.64 17.90
CA ASP A 7 -2.90 -11.91 17.78
C ASP A 7 -4.20 -11.76 16.98
N LEU A 8 -4.96 -10.68 17.22
CA LEU A 8 -6.17 -10.35 16.46
C LEU A 8 -5.88 -10.17 14.97
N LEU A 9 -4.84 -9.42 14.62
CA LEU A 9 -4.45 -9.23 13.22
C LEU A 9 -3.95 -10.52 12.59
N ARG A 10 -3.24 -11.37 13.34
CA ARG A 10 -2.77 -12.67 12.85
C ARG A 10 -3.95 -13.59 12.54
N ASN A 11 -4.95 -13.62 13.42
CA ASN A 11 -6.17 -14.40 13.21
C ASN A 11 -7.00 -13.86 12.05
N ALA A 12 -7.19 -12.54 11.97
CA ALA A 12 -7.88 -11.91 10.83
C ALA A 12 -7.18 -12.21 9.50
N CYS A 13 -5.85 -12.20 9.47
CA CYS A 13 -5.07 -12.60 8.30
C CYS A 13 -5.26 -14.08 7.94
N ALA A 14 -5.34 -14.98 8.92
CA ALA A 14 -5.55 -16.41 8.69
C ALA A 14 -6.96 -16.66 8.13
N GLU A 15 -7.99 -16.12 8.79
CA GLU A 15 -9.40 -16.22 8.37
C GLU A 15 -9.61 -15.67 6.96
N ALA A 16 -9.03 -14.49 6.65
CA ALA A 16 -9.14 -13.89 5.32
C ALA A 16 -8.49 -14.74 4.22
N LYS A 17 -7.40 -15.46 4.53
CA LYS A 17 -6.71 -16.36 3.59
C LYS A 17 -7.43 -17.68 3.37
N GLU A 18 -8.17 -18.17 4.37
CA GLU A 18 -8.97 -19.39 4.28
C GLU A 18 -10.24 -19.16 3.43
N GLY A 19 -10.71 -17.92 3.33
CA GLY A 19 -11.82 -17.54 2.47
C GLY A 19 -11.45 -17.57 0.99
N ASN A 20 -12.35 -18.08 0.14
CA ASN A 20 -12.25 -17.96 -1.32
C ASN A 20 -12.71 -16.56 -1.80
N SER A 21 -12.09 -15.51 -1.24
CA SER A 21 -12.43 -14.12 -1.53
C SER A 21 -11.29 -13.40 -2.24
N THR A 22 -11.63 -12.35 -3.00
CA THR A 22 -10.63 -11.56 -3.71
C THR A 22 -9.67 -10.86 -2.73
N ILE A 23 -8.44 -10.58 -3.16
CA ILE A 23 -7.45 -9.85 -2.34
C ILE A 23 -8.02 -8.52 -1.80
N LYS A 24 -8.82 -7.81 -2.62
CA LYS A 24 -9.49 -6.57 -2.19
C LYS A 24 -10.44 -6.81 -1.01
N GLN A 25 -11.20 -7.89 -1.05
CA GLN A 25 -12.12 -8.25 0.02
C GLN A 25 -11.35 -8.70 1.27
N GLN A 26 -10.31 -9.52 1.12
CA GLN A 26 -9.46 -9.95 2.24
C GLN A 26 -8.87 -8.73 2.99
N VAL A 27 -8.35 -7.74 2.26
CA VAL A 27 -7.81 -6.50 2.86
C VAL A 27 -8.91 -5.71 3.56
N ARG A 28 -10.12 -5.64 2.98
CA ARG A 28 -11.28 -4.98 3.60
C ARG A 28 -11.68 -5.67 4.91
N ASP A 29 -11.72 -7.00 4.92
CA ASP A 29 -12.13 -7.79 6.09
C ASP A 29 -11.13 -7.63 7.24
N ILE A 30 -9.81 -7.71 6.94
CA ILE A 30 -8.75 -7.46 7.92
C ILE A 30 -8.84 -6.04 8.46
N GLY A 31 -9.01 -5.04 7.58
CA GLY A 31 -9.14 -3.63 7.95
C GLY A 31 -10.36 -3.37 8.85
N ASN A 32 -11.50 -3.97 8.52
CA ASN A 32 -12.72 -3.87 9.33
C ASN A 32 -12.51 -4.50 10.71
N LYS A 33 -11.88 -5.68 10.80
CA LYS A 33 -11.61 -6.33 12.09
C LYS A 33 -10.65 -5.51 12.95
N PHE A 34 -9.66 -4.84 12.34
CA PHE A 34 -8.80 -3.88 13.02
C PHE A 34 -9.59 -2.67 13.55
N LEU A 35 -10.36 -1.99 12.69
CA LEU A 35 -11.08 -0.77 13.06
C LEU A 35 -12.12 -0.99 14.16
N ASN A 36 -12.77 -2.15 14.20
CA ASN A 36 -13.77 -2.49 15.22
C ASN A 36 -13.17 -2.95 16.56
N SER A 37 -11.86 -3.20 16.61
CA SER A 37 -11.18 -3.68 17.83
C SER A 37 -10.23 -2.66 18.45
N VAL A 38 -9.91 -1.58 17.73
CA VAL A 38 -9.13 -0.46 18.30
C VAL A 38 -10.05 0.57 18.93
N GLU A 39 -9.66 1.04 20.11
CA GLU A 39 -10.19 2.29 20.66
C GLU A 39 -9.53 3.46 19.93
N ILE A 40 -10.35 4.38 19.43
CA ILE A 40 -9.92 5.56 18.69
C ILE A 40 -10.62 6.80 19.24
N SER A 41 -9.90 7.92 19.37
CA SER A 41 -10.53 9.17 19.78
C SER A 41 -11.44 9.73 18.67
N ALA A 42 -12.43 10.55 19.04
CA ALA A 42 -13.31 11.21 18.06
C ALA A 42 -12.52 12.05 17.03
N GLN A 43 -11.42 12.67 17.45
CA GLN A 43 -10.57 13.49 16.58
C GLN A 43 -9.84 12.64 15.53
N GLU A 44 -9.26 11.51 15.93
CA GLU A 44 -8.60 10.57 15.03
C GLU A 44 -9.62 9.93 14.07
N ALA A 45 -10.82 9.57 14.55
CA ALA A 45 -11.88 9.03 13.72
C ALA A 45 -12.31 10.01 12.61
N VAL A 46 -12.46 11.31 12.92
CA VAL A 46 -12.76 12.34 11.93
C VAL A 46 -11.67 12.42 10.86
N TYR A 47 -10.39 12.38 11.25
CA TYR A 47 -9.31 12.38 10.28
C TYR A 47 -9.33 11.13 9.38
N ILE A 48 -9.69 9.95 9.90
CA ILE A 48 -9.77 8.72 9.09
C ILE A 48 -10.93 8.84 8.09
N ILE A 49 -12.12 9.21 8.56
CA ILE A 49 -13.34 9.31 7.75
C ILE A 49 -13.18 10.36 6.64
N LEU A 50 -12.60 11.51 6.96
CA LEU A 50 -12.36 12.58 6.00
C LEU A 50 -11.09 12.38 5.15
N GLN A 51 -10.37 11.26 5.33
CA GLN A 51 -9.12 10.94 4.65
C GLN A 51 -8.08 12.06 4.79
N LEU A 52 -8.02 12.68 5.96
CA LEU A 52 -7.07 13.73 6.28
C LEU A 52 -5.73 13.12 6.73
N PRO A 53 -4.60 13.78 6.40
CA PRO A 53 -3.30 13.32 6.84
C PRO A 53 -3.15 13.44 8.36
N MET A 54 -3.01 12.31 9.06
CA MET A 54 -2.82 12.24 10.53
C MET A 54 -1.60 13.02 11.02
N ARG A 55 -0.58 13.13 10.17
CA ARG A 55 0.67 13.82 10.48
C ARG A 55 1.17 14.58 9.27
N LYS A 56 1.68 15.78 9.50
CA LYS A 56 2.52 16.51 8.56
C LYS A 56 3.96 16.49 9.05
N SER A 57 4.91 16.27 8.16
CA SER A 57 6.35 16.21 8.45
C SER A 57 7.09 17.03 7.40
N SER A 58 8.15 17.74 7.81
CA SER A 58 9.04 18.44 6.88
C SER A 58 9.98 17.48 6.13
N ARG A 59 10.11 16.24 6.63
CA ARG A 59 10.92 15.17 6.04
C ARG A 59 10.04 14.07 5.49
N ASN A 60 10.37 13.61 4.28
CA ASN A 60 9.79 12.41 3.67
C ASN A 60 10.41 11.15 4.29
N VAL A 61 9.62 10.09 4.35
CA VAL A 61 10.09 8.76 4.76
C VAL A 61 10.15 7.88 3.52
N VAL A 62 11.31 7.31 3.26
CA VAL A 62 11.53 6.36 2.15
C VAL A 62 11.71 4.97 2.73
N PHE A 63 10.89 4.03 2.27
CA PHE A 63 11.04 2.63 2.63
C PHE A 63 12.08 1.96 1.72
N ILE A 64 13.03 1.24 2.32
CA ILE A 64 14.03 0.45 1.60
C ILE A 64 13.82 -1.01 1.99
N ASN A 65 13.47 -1.86 1.02
CA ASN A 65 13.31 -3.28 1.25
C ASN A 65 14.68 -3.95 1.46
N THR A 66 14.93 -4.46 2.67
CA THR A 66 16.18 -5.13 3.05
C THR A 66 16.11 -6.65 2.98
N SER A 67 14.98 -7.24 2.53
CA SER A 67 14.87 -8.69 2.33
C SER A 67 15.91 -9.21 1.33
N PRO A 68 16.29 -10.50 1.40
CA PRO A 68 17.12 -11.14 0.37
C PRO A 68 16.52 -10.97 -1.03
N PRO A 69 17.34 -10.87 -2.10
CA PRO A 69 16.85 -10.60 -3.47
C PRO A 69 15.71 -11.53 -3.92
N ASN A 70 15.80 -12.83 -3.60
CA ASN A 70 14.81 -13.83 -4.01
C ASN A 70 13.47 -13.71 -3.25
N ASP A 71 13.45 -13.03 -2.11
CA ASP A 71 12.26 -12.86 -1.26
C ASP A 71 11.61 -11.48 -1.43
N ARG A 72 12.17 -10.62 -2.29
CA ARG A 72 11.63 -9.27 -2.52
C ARG A 72 10.40 -9.36 -3.40
N VAL A 73 9.32 -8.74 -2.92
CA VAL A 73 8.13 -8.53 -3.73
C VAL A 73 8.40 -7.37 -4.69
N GLU A 74 8.20 -7.61 -5.98
CA GLU A 74 8.30 -6.60 -7.03
C GLU A 74 6.93 -6.31 -7.65
N LEU A 75 6.72 -5.04 -8.02
CA LEU A 75 5.51 -4.65 -8.72
C LEU A 75 5.68 -4.93 -10.21
N LEU A 76 4.73 -5.64 -10.79
CA LEU A 76 4.61 -5.77 -12.24
C LEU A 76 4.33 -4.41 -12.87
N LYS A 77 4.75 -4.24 -14.13
CA LYS A 77 4.30 -3.14 -14.98
C LYS A 77 2.77 -3.18 -15.14
N PRO A 78 2.12 -2.05 -15.43
CA PRO A 78 0.71 -2.06 -15.80
C PRO A 78 0.46 -3.01 -16.97
N LEU A 79 -0.67 -3.73 -16.96
CA LEU A 79 -1.02 -4.67 -18.04
C LEU A 79 -0.98 -4.01 -19.43
N SER A 80 -1.41 -2.75 -19.53
CA SER A 80 -1.38 -1.98 -20.78
C SER A 80 0.02 -1.69 -21.32
N GLU A 81 1.06 -1.76 -20.48
CA GLU A 81 2.46 -1.70 -20.89
C GLU A 81 2.96 -3.09 -21.28
N ILE A 82 2.65 -4.11 -20.47
CA ILE A 82 3.02 -5.50 -20.71
C ILE A 82 2.48 -6.00 -22.06
N GLU A 83 1.22 -5.70 -22.39
CA GLU A 83 0.58 -6.09 -23.66
C GLU A 83 1.27 -5.51 -24.90
N LYS A 84 2.03 -4.41 -24.74
CA LYS A 84 2.77 -3.76 -25.84
C LYS A 84 4.23 -4.20 -25.91
N MET A 85 4.70 -4.98 -24.93
CA MET A 85 6.05 -5.50 -24.92
C MET A 85 6.21 -6.61 -25.96
N SER A 86 7.45 -6.83 -26.40
CA SER A 86 7.78 -8.00 -27.24
C SER A 86 7.52 -9.28 -26.46
N ASN A 87 7.07 -10.35 -27.14
CA ASN A 87 6.87 -11.67 -26.54
C ASN A 87 8.17 -12.25 -25.94
N GLU A 88 9.34 -11.80 -26.41
CA GLU A 88 10.66 -12.22 -25.91
C GLU A 88 11.16 -11.35 -24.73
N SER A 89 10.35 -10.42 -24.23
CA SER A 89 10.77 -9.51 -23.16
C SER A 89 10.49 -10.11 -21.77
N GLU A 90 11.56 -10.40 -21.03
CA GLU A 90 11.47 -10.93 -19.65
C GLU A 90 11.33 -9.82 -18.58
N GLU A 91 11.50 -8.56 -18.97
CA GLU A 91 11.54 -7.41 -18.06
C GLU A 91 10.14 -6.88 -17.73
N ILE A 92 9.35 -7.68 -17.03
CA ILE A 92 7.94 -7.37 -16.71
C ILE A 92 7.76 -6.53 -15.44
N HIS A 93 8.83 -6.22 -14.73
CA HIS A 93 8.81 -5.50 -13.46
C HIS A 93 8.93 -3.98 -13.65
N SER A 94 8.24 -3.21 -12.81
CA SER A 94 8.19 -1.73 -12.88
C SER A 94 9.52 -1.04 -12.54
N GLY A 95 10.53 -1.78 -12.09
CA GLY A 95 11.84 -1.25 -11.70
C GLY A 95 11.78 -0.37 -10.44
N GLY A 96 12.10 -0.94 -9.28
CA GLY A 96 12.10 -0.21 -7.99
C GLY A 96 13.38 0.57 -7.69
N LEU A 97 13.41 1.24 -6.53
CA LEU A 97 14.56 1.97 -5.97
C LEU A 97 15.87 1.19 -6.09
N LEU A 98 15.83 -0.09 -5.72
CA LEU A 98 17.00 -0.97 -5.69
C LEU A 98 17.55 -1.24 -7.08
N LYS A 99 16.68 -1.50 -8.06
CA LYS A 99 17.08 -1.76 -9.45
C LYS A 99 17.77 -0.53 -10.03
N ARG A 100 17.16 0.65 -9.86
CA ARG A 100 17.74 1.93 -10.31
C ARG A 100 19.06 2.26 -9.61
N TYR A 101 19.20 1.89 -8.34
CA TYR A 101 20.48 2.04 -7.64
C TYR A 101 21.57 1.15 -8.24
N VAL A 102 21.25 -0.10 -8.63
CA VAL A 102 22.20 -0.98 -9.31
C VAL A 102 22.60 -0.44 -10.69
N GLU A 103 21.64 0.10 -11.42
CA GLU A 103 21.82 0.69 -12.77
C GLU A 103 22.35 2.13 -12.76
N ARG A 104 22.73 2.66 -11.59
CA ARG A 104 23.16 4.05 -11.45
C ARG A 104 24.39 4.36 -12.32
N PRO A 105 24.53 5.60 -12.82
CA PRO A 105 25.71 6.00 -13.59
C PRO A 105 27.02 5.80 -12.82
N ASP A 106 28.10 5.54 -13.55
CA ASP A 106 29.44 5.31 -12.98
C ASP A 106 29.95 6.50 -12.14
N SER A 107 29.54 7.72 -12.48
CA SER A 107 29.85 8.93 -11.72
C SER A 107 29.29 8.92 -10.29
N LEU A 108 28.31 8.06 -10.01
CA LEU A 108 27.64 7.91 -8.73
C LEU A 108 27.97 6.55 -8.06
N LYS A 109 29.01 5.83 -8.49
CA LYS A 109 29.38 4.54 -7.88
C LYS A 109 29.72 4.65 -6.39
N ASN A 110 30.26 5.78 -5.96
CA ASN A 110 30.71 6.05 -4.60
C ASN A 110 29.58 6.41 -3.61
N ILE A 111 28.36 6.65 -4.07
CA ILE A 111 27.24 7.00 -3.17
C ILE A 111 26.61 5.76 -2.56
N THR A 112 26.15 5.89 -1.33
CA THR A 112 25.43 4.81 -0.65
C THR A 112 24.00 4.67 -1.19
N LEU A 113 23.37 3.52 -0.92
CA LEU A 113 21.95 3.33 -1.23
C LEU A 113 21.06 4.35 -0.49
N ALA A 114 21.44 4.73 0.73
CA ALA A 114 20.70 5.73 1.50
C ALA A 114 20.78 7.12 0.87
N ASP A 115 21.97 7.54 0.44
CA ASP A 115 22.17 8.82 -0.25
C ASP A 115 21.46 8.84 -1.61
N TRP A 116 21.51 7.72 -2.34
CA TRP A 116 20.74 7.55 -3.57
C TRP A 116 19.24 7.72 -3.32
N ALA A 117 18.68 7.01 -2.34
CA ALA A 117 17.28 7.09 -1.99
C ALA A 117 16.84 8.50 -1.53
N ALA A 118 17.73 9.24 -0.88
CA ALA A 118 17.45 10.57 -0.37
C ALA A 118 17.49 11.66 -1.45
N TRP A 119 18.41 11.56 -2.42
CA TRP A 119 18.75 12.67 -3.31
C TRP A 119 18.57 12.41 -4.81
N TYR A 120 18.55 11.14 -5.23
CA TYR A 120 18.63 10.77 -6.65
C TYR A 120 17.49 9.89 -7.12
N ASP A 121 16.88 9.10 -6.23
CA ASP A 121 15.79 8.21 -6.58
C ASP A 121 14.50 9.00 -6.91
N SER A 122 14.37 9.34 -8.19
CA SER A 122 13.40 10.33 -8.67
C SER A 122 12.05 9.74 -9.06
N SER A 123 11.69 8.52 -8.64
CA SER A 123 10.46 7.85 -9.09
C SER A 123 9.16 8.41 -8.47
N GLY A 124 9.09 9.70 -8.15
CA GLY A 124 8.03 10.29 -7.35
C GLY A 124 7.46 11.64 -7.78
N LEU A 125 7.95 12.30 -8.85
CA LEU A 125 7.25 13.50 -9.35
C LEU A 125 5.97 13.20 -10.14
N ASN A 126 5.78 11.95 -10.60
CA ASN A 126 4.50 11.52 -11.13
C ASN A 126 3.60 11.08 -9.98
N LYS A 127 3.04 12.07 -9.26
CA LYS A 127 1.93 11.84 -8.33
C LYS A 127 0.82 11.16 -9.12
N TYR A 128 0.57 9.89 -8.85
CA TYR A 128 -0.58 9.20 -9.41
C TYR A 128 -1.85 9.89 -8.88
N THR A 129 -2.40 10.82 -9.67
CA THR A 129 -3.70 11.43 -9.37
C THR A 129 -4.74 10.38 -9.66
N LYS A 130 -5.24 9.67 -8.63
CA LYS A 130 -6.42 8.84 -8.78
C LYS A 130 -7.58 9.77 -9.16
N SER A 131 -7.94 9.80 -10.44
CA SER A 131 -9.23 10.36 -10.86
C SER A 131 -10.29 9.49 -10.20
N VAL A 132 -10.95 10.04 -9.17
CA VAL A 132 -12.09 9.37 -8.54
C VAL A 132 -13.20 9.33 -9.59
N LYS A 133 -13.40 8.17 -10.22
CA LYS A 133 -14.64 7.91 -10.95
C LYS A 133 -15.75 7.74 -9.93
N LYS A 134 -16.87 8.41 -10.18
CA LYS A 134 -18.06 8.50 -9.30
C LYS A 134 -18.73 7.13 -9.01
N SER A 135 -18.29 6.05 -9.66
CA SER A 135 -18.88 4.71 -9.60
C SER A 135 -18.41 3.85 -8.42
N ASP A 136 -17.37 4.25 -7.68
CA ASP A 136 -16.81 3.42 -6.60
C ASP A 136 -17.41 3.73 -5.22
N ILE A 137 -18.44 4.58 -5.14
CA ILE A 137 -19.17 4.86 -3.91
C ILE A 137 -20.35 3.89 -3.81
N ASP A 138 -20.09 2.66 -3.35
CA ASP A 138 -21.15 1.80 -2.81
C ASP A 138 -21.59 2.37 -1.46
N ILE A 139 -22.53 3.32 -1.50
CA ILE A 139 -23.35 3.64 -0.34
C ILE A 139 -24.39 2.53 -0.22
N ASN A 140 -24.02 1.42 0.42
CA ASN A 140 -25.02 0.51 0.96
C ASN A 140 -25.66 1.21 2.15
N ASN A 141 -26.75 1.93 1.88
CA ASN A 141 -27.68 2.39 2.90
C ASN A 141 -28.46 1.16 3.39
N ASP A 142 -27.92 0.45 4.38
CA ASP A 142 -28.67 -0.55 5.15
C ASP A 142 -28.68 -0.16 6.64
N ASP A 143 -29.02 1.10 6.91
CA ASP A 143 -29.52 1.51 8.23
C ASP A 143 -31.06 1.54 8.18
N ASP A 144 -31.68 0.36 8.07
CA ASP A 144 -33.09 0.21 8.48
C ASP A 144 -33.12 0.10 10.01
N LEU A 145 -33.23 1.26 10.66
CA LEU A 145 -33.57 1.37 12.06
C LEU A 145 -35.01 0.88 12.25
N GLY A 146 -35.16 -0.43 12.40
CA GLY A 146 -36.36 -1.05 12.96
C GLY A 146 -36.57 -0.63 14.41
N VAL A 147 -37.14 0.57 14.60
CA VAL A 147 -37.75 0.98 15.86
C VAL A 147 -39.04 0.18 16.02
N GLN A 148 -39.03 -0.83 16.88
CA GLN A 148 -40.26 -1.38 17.46
C GLN A 148 -40.52 -0.66 18.78
N ASN A 149 -41.60 0.13 18.79
CA ASN A 149 -42.30 0.56 19.99
C ASN A 149 -42.97 -0.64 20.67
#